data_AF-A0A2G7FZZ4-F1
#
_entry.id   AF-A0A2G7FZZ4-F1
#
_cell.length_a   1.000
_cell.length_b   1.000
_cell.length_c   1.000
_cell.angle_alpha   90.00
_cell.angle_beta   90.00
_cell.angle_gamma   90.00
#
_symmetry.space_group_name_H-M   'P 1'
#
loop_
_entity.id
_entity.type
_entity.pdbx_description
1 polymer ?
#
loop_
_entity_poly.entity_id
_entity_poly.type
_entity_poly.pdbx_seq_one_letter_code
_entity_poly.pdbx_strand_id
1 'polypeptide(L)'
;MIEDDFYRSSSQFRLWSYTETSLKALRATTNANASERVRSALRKSREAQQSATSSAAGTPAANQNGSDADSKAGGEETEIECLTPEEEHQL
;
A
#
# COMPACT_ATOMS: atom_id res chain seq x y z
N MET A 1 38.48 -25.80 -3.40
CA MET A 1 37.12 -25.26 -3.23
C MET A 1 37.19 -23.86 -2.63
N ILE A 2 38.21 -23.06 -3.01
CA ILE A 2 38.47 -21.72 -2.44
C ILE A 2 37.49 -20.69 -3.02
N GLU A 3 37.08 -20.94 -4.26
CA GLU A 3 36.16 -20.14 -5.05
C GLU A 3 34.76 -20.14 -4.42
N ASP A 4 34.29 -21.29 -3.94
CA ASP A 4 32.99 -21.41 -3.27
C ASP A 4 32.99 -20.72 -1.91
N ASP A 5 34.09 -20.81 -1.17
CA ASP A 5 34.22 -20.11 0.12
C ASP A 5 34.25 -18.59 -0.08
N PHE A 6 34.97 -18.13 -1.11
CA PHE A 6 34.97 -16.72 -1.50
C PHE A 6 33.56 -16.27 -1.92
N TYR A 7 32.86 -17.04 -2.75
CA TYR A 7 31.49 -16.74 -3.16
C TYR A 7 30.53 -16.70 -1.96
N ARG A 8 30.64 -17.66 -1.04
CA ARG A 8 29.81 -17.73 0.18
C ARG A 8 30.07 -16.59 1.15
N SER A 9 31.26 -15.99 1.13
CA SER A 9 31.58 -14.80 1.92
C SER A 9 30.97 -13.50 1.37
N SER A 10 30.55 -13.51 0.09
CA SER A 10 30.01 -12.33 -0.59
C SER A 10 28.66 -11.88 0.00
N SER A 11 28.33 -10.59 -0.19
CA SER A 11 27.02 -10.03 0.17
C SER A 11 25.89 -10.66 -0.66
N GLN A 12 26.15 -11.01 -1.92
CA GLN A 12 25.18 -11.71 -2.76
C GLN A 12 24.74 -13.03 -2.14
N PHE A 13 25.69 -13.87 -1.71
CA PHE A 13 25.36 -15.14 -1.09
C PHE A 13 24.68 -14.93 0.27
N ARG A 14 25.24 -14.06 1.10
CA ARG A 14 24.76 -13.89 2.48
C ARG A 14 23.41 -13.18 2.61
N LEU A 15 23.08 -12.26 1.70
CA LEU A 15 21.93 -11.36 1.83
C LEU A 15 20.92 -11.49 0.68
N TRP A 16 21.32 -12.07 -0.46
CA TRP A 16 20.50 -12.08 -1.67
C TRP A 16 20.38 -13.47 -2.33
N SER A 17 20.86 -14.52 -1.67
CA SER A 17 20.70 -15.89 -2.15
C SER A 17 19.65 -16.61 -1.31
N TYR A 18 18.56 -16.96 -1.97
CA TYR A 18 17.38 -17.54 -1.36
C TYR A 18 17.04 -18.87 -2.03
N THR A 19 16.41 -19.77 -1.29
CA THR A 19 15.62 -20.84 -1.93
C THR A 19 14.36 -20.23 -2.55
N GLU A 20 13.82 -20.88 -3.58
CA GLU A 20 12.58 -20.44 -4.24
C GLU A 20 11.44 -20.23 -3.22
N THR A 21 11.26 -21.18 -2.30
CA THR A 21 10.23 -21.11 -1.25
C THR A 21 10.45 -19.93 -0.31
N SER A 22 11.69 -19.70 0.14
CA SER A 22 11.98 -18.55 1.02
C SER A 22 11.78 -17.21 0.31
N LEU A 23 12.09 -17.13 -0.99
CA LEU A 23 11.88 -15.90 -1.76
C LEU A 23 10.39 -15.63 -1.97
N LYS A 24 9.59 -16.67 -2.29
CA LYS A 24 8.12 -16.56 -2.38
C LYS A 24 7.50 -16.08 -1.08
N ALA A 25 7.90 -16.67 0.06
CA ALA A 25 7.42 -16.26 1.38
C ALA A 25 7.80 -14.82 1.73
N LEU A 26 9.03 -14.40 1.40
CA LEU A 26 9.49 -13.02 1.60
C LEU A 26 8.68 -12.02 0.76
N ARG A 27 8.43 -12.33 -0.51
CA ARG A 27 7.59 -11.50 -1.39
C ARG A 27 6.16 -11.38 -0.87
N ALA A 28 5.52 -12.49 -0.54
CA ALA A 28 4.17 -12.50 0.03
C ALA A 28 4.07 -11.68 1.33
N THR A 29 5.05 -11.83 2.23
CA THR A 29 5.11 -11.06 3.48
C THR A 29 5.28 -9.57 3.21
N THR A 30 6.16 -9.21 2.26
CA THR A 30 6.43 -7.81 1.90
C THR A 30 5.18 -7.16 1.31
N ASN A 31 4.51 -7.84 0.38
CA ASN A 31 3.27 -7.40 -0.23
C ASN A 31 2.14 -7.21 0.80
N ALA A 32 1.96 -8.16 1.72
CA ALA A 32 0.96 -8.07 2.78
C ALA A 32 1.21 -6.84 3.69
N ASN A 33 2.45 -6.63 4.12
CA ASN A 33 2.82 -5.47 4.93
C ASN A 33 2.61 -4.15 4.18
N ALA A 34 2.98 -4.08 2.90
CA ALA A 34 2.76 -2.89 2.08
C ALA A 34 1.27 -2.59 1.93
N SER A 35 0.47 -3.61 1.62
CA SER A 35 -0.98 -3.52 1.47
C SER A 35 -1.66 -3.03 2.75
N GLU A 36 -1.27 -3.58 3.91
CA GLU A 36 -1.80 -3.14 5.20
C GLU A 36 -1.49 -1.66 5.48
N ARG A 37 -0.24 -1.24 5.22
CA ARG A 37 0.18 0.16 5.42
C ARG A 37 -0.59 1.12 4.53
N VAL A 38 -0.84 0.75 3.27
CA VAL A 38 -1.66 1.54 2.33
C VAL A 38 -3.09 1.65 2.83
N ARG A 39 -3.75 0.53 3.16
CA ARG A 39 -5.12 0.53 3.69
C ARG A 39 -5.24 1.36 4.98
N SER A 40 -4.25 1.27 5.87
CA SER A 40 -4.20 2.06 7.12
C SER A 40 -4.06 3.55 6.85
N ALA A 41 -3.15 3.95 5.96
CA ALA A 41 -2.92 5.36 5.61
C ALA A 41 -4.17 6.00 4.99
N LEU A 42 -4.86 5.27 4.11
CA LEU A 42 -6.09 5.74 3.46
C LEU A 42 -7.23 5.91 4.45
N ARG A 43 -7.41 4.93 5.36
CA ARG A 43 -8.40 5.02 6.44
C ARG A 43 -8.17 6.27 7.29
N LYS A 44 -6.92 6.50 7.72
CA LYS A 44 -6.55 7.69 8.50
C LYS A 44 -6.78 8.99 7.74
N SER A 45 -6.45 9.04 6.46
CA SER A 45 -6.70 10.20 5.61
C SER A 45 -8.20 10.52 5.52
N ARG A 46 -9.03 9.48 5.33
CA ARG A 46 -10.49 9.63 5.26
C ARG A 46 -11.09 10.10 6.58
N GLU A 47 -10.66 9.54 7.71
CA GLU A 47 -11.10 9.96 9.04
C GLU A 47 -10.74 11.44 9.32
N ALA A 48 -9.55 11.88 8.90
CA ALA A 48 -9.14 13.29 9.02
C ALA A 48 -10.02 14.23 8.18
N GLN A 49 -10.37 13.84 6.95
CA GLN A 49 -11.27 14.61 6.07
C GLN A 49 -12.69 14.72 6.66
N GLN A 50 -13.23 13.62 7.21
CA GLN A 50 -14.55 13.60 7.86
C GLN A 50 -14.59 14.42 9.16
N SER A 51 -13.50 14.41 9.93
CA SER A 51 -13.39 15.22 11.15
C SER A 51 -13.37 16.72 10.83
N ALA A 52 -12.63 17.13 9.79
CA ALA A 52 -12.55 18.54 9.37
C ALA A 52 -13.88 19.08 8.83
N THR A 53 -14.65 18.26 8.13
CA THR A 53 -15.97 18.64 7.60
C THR A 53 -17.05 18.66 8.68
N SER A 54 -16.97 17.79 9.70
CA SER A 54 -17.91 17.78 10.84
C SER A 54 -17.78 19.01 11.74
N SER A 55 -16.60 19.62 11.84
CA SER A 55 -16.38 20.87 12.60
C SER A 55 -16.89 22.14 11.89
N ALA A 56 -17.33 22.06 10.63
CA ALA A 56 -17.83 23.19 9.84
C ALA A 56 -19.37 23.30 9.81
N ALA A 57 -20.11 22.41 10.49
CA ALA A 57 -21.58 22.34 10.44
C ALA A 57 -22.32 23.48 11.19
N GLY A 58 -21.63 24.54 11.62
CA GLY A 58 -22.20 25.64 12.41
C GLY A 58 -22.53 26.93 11.65
N THR A 59 -22.26 27.04 10.35
CA THR A 59 -22.37 28.33 9.63
C THR A 59 -23.22 28.18 8.35
N PRO A 60 -24.37 28.85 8.21
CA PRO A 60 -25.10 28.87 6.95
C PRO A 60 -24.56 29.97 6.02
N ALA A 61 -24.73 29.74 4.71
CA ALA A 61 -24.51 30.65 3.56
C ALA A 61 -23.08 30.67 2.97
N ALA A 62 -22.85 30.72 1.65
CA ALA A 62 -23.69 30.60 0.46
C ALA A 62 -22.80 30.32 -0.77
N ASN A 63 -23.29 29.44 -1.64
CA ASN A 63 -23.08 29.34 -3.10
C ASN A 63 -21.69 29.66 -3.69
N GLN A 64 -20.96 28.64 -4.16
CA GLN A 64 -20.09 28.76 -5.34
C GLN A 64 -20.11 27.46 -6.16
N ASN A 65 -20.83 27.54 -7.28
CA ASN A 65 -20.92 26.56 -8.35
C ASN A 65 -19.58 26.48 -9.11
N GLY A 66 -18.98 25.29 -9.22
CA GLY A 66 -17.79 25.08 -10.03
C GLY A 66 -17.26 23.64 -10.01
N SER A 67 -17.76 22.84 -10.96
CA SER A 67 -17.24 21.55 -11.42
C SER A 67 -17.52 20.30 -10.56
N ASP A 68 -18.72 19.75 -10.77
CA ASP A 68 -18.97 18.31 -10.70
C ASP A 68 -18.06 17.57 -11.70
N ALA A 69 -17.10 16.81 -11.16
CA ALA A 69 -16.79 15.46 -11.64
C ALA A 69 -15.95 14.76 -10.57
N ASP A 70 -16.48 13.65 -10.04
CA ASP A 70 -15.77 12.66 -9.22
C ASP A 70 -15.68 12.89 -7.70
N SER A 71 -16.78 13.31 -7.07
CA SER A 71 -16.92 13.17 -5.61
C SER A 71 -18.33 12.77 -5.23
N LYS A 72 -18.86 11.74 -5.90
CA LYS A 72 -20.09 11.08 -5.50
C LYS A 72 -20.15 9.61 -5.90
N ALA A 73 -19.32 8.81 -5.23
CA ALA A 73 -19.72 7.50 -4.75
C ALA A 73 -19.43 7.53 -3.23
N GLY A 74 -20.38 7.82 -2.35
CA GLY A 74 -21.62 7.06 -2.21
C GLY A 74 -21.24 5.75 -1.53
N GLY A 75 -21.54 5.66 -0.23
CA GLY A 75 -21.00 4.64 0.67
C GLY A 75 -21.18 3.20 0.19
N GLU A 76 -20.07 2.58 -0.15
CA GLU A 76 -19.71 1.17 0.07
C GLU A 76 -18.24 1.07 -0.40
N GLU A 77 -17.34 0.67 0.52
CA GLU A 77 -16.17 -0.14 0.18
C GLU A 77 -15.42 0.13 -1.15
N THR A 78 -14.74 1.28 -1.28
CA THR A 78 -13.48 1.30 -2.06
C THR A 78 -12.36 0.73 -1.21
N GLU A 79 -12.47 -0.56 -0.88
CA GLU A 79 -11.31 -1.33 -0.44
C GLU A 79 -10.33 -1.32 -1.60
N ILE A 80 -9.21 -0.61 -1.45
CA ILE A 80 -8.21 -0.56 -2.52
C ILE A 80 -7.67 -1.97 -2.71
N GLU A 81 -7.96 -2.53 -3.87
CA GLU A 81 -7.41 -3.79 -4.33
C GLU A 81 -5.90 -3.61 -4.53
N CYS A 82 -5.13 -4.15 -3.60
CA CYS A 82 -3.68 -4.17 -3.68
C CYS A 82 -3.27 -5.33 -4.59
N LEU A 83 -2.21 -5.13 -5.39
CA LEU A 83 -1.67 -6.17 -6.27
C LEU A 83 -1.34 -7.45 -5.49
N THR A 84 -1.58 -8.60 -6.10
CA THR A 84 -1.11 -9.89 -5.60
C THR A 84 0.42 -10.02 -5.76
N PRO A 85 1.08 -10.88 -4.97
CA PRO A 85 2.52 -11.14 -5.12
C PRO A 85 2.91 -11.62 -6.52
N GLU A 86 2.02 -12.36 -7.20
CA GLU A 86 2.22 -12.87 -8.55
C GLU A 86 2.16 -11.75 -9.59
N GLU A 87 1.21 -10.81 -9.46
CA GLU A 87 1.11 -9.63 -10.32
C GLU A 87 2.30 -8.69 -10.11
N GLU A 88 2.68 -8.44 -8.85
CA GLU A 88 3.87 -7.66 -8.51
C GLU A 88 5.14 -8.21 -9.18
N HIS A 89 5.27 -9.54 -9.30
CA HIS A 89 6.43 -10.16 -9.94
C HIS A 89 6.45 -10.00 -11.47
N GLN A 90 5.30 -9.79 -12.11
CA GLN A 90 5.16 -9.70 -13.57
C GLN A 90 5.33 -8.27 -14.11
N LEU A 91 5.32 -7.27 -13.22
CA LEU A 91 5.59 -5.86 -13.53
C LEU A 91 7.10 -5.60 -13.65
#